data_AF-A0A524KJD0-F1
#
_entry.id   AF-A0A524KJD0-F1
#
_cell.length_a   1.000
_cell.length_b   1.000
_cell.length_c   1.000
_cell.angle_alpha   90.00
_cell.angle_beta   90.00
_cell.angle_gamma   90.00
#
_symmetry.space_group_name_H-M   'P 1'
#
loop_
_entity.id
_entity.type
_entity.pdbx_description
1 polymer ?
#
loop_
_entity_poly.entity_id
_entity_poly.type
_entity_poly.pdbx_seq_one_letter_code
_entity_poly.pdbx_strand_id
1 'polypeptide(L)'
;MSSRRKQLGVLLLLAGLAFIALTIGPARAQSAFRSGFDHFTTAWPLDGAHQNVDCENCHVEGIFKGTPRECAGCHNRGGLVKATARPLNHIRSTAQCQDCHSPTSWAAVRRVDHTQVLGSCRNCHNGITATGKPPDHPPASNQCELCHRTNTWVITAFLAPASPATEQVALSAPPRSTNSRNH
;
A
#
# COMPACT_ATOMS: atom_id res chain seq x y z
N MET A 1 -76.46 -22.96 -11.81
CA MET A 1 -76.37 -21.88 -10.79
C MET A 1 -75.28 -22.10 -9.72
N SER A 2 -74.72 -23.31 -9.55
CA SER A 2 -73.67 -23.61 -8.53
C SER A 2 -72.28 -23.06 -8.87
N SER A 3 -71.86 -23.11 -10.14
CA SER A 3 -70.50 -22.69 -10.56
C SER A 3 -70.25 -21.18 -10.41
N ARG A 4 -71.26 -20.34 -10.71
CA ARG A 4 -71.14 -18.87 -10.61
C ARG A 4 -70.97 -18.37 -9.16
N ARG A 5 -71.59 -19.04 -8.17
CA ARG A 5 -71.40 -18.71 -6.75
C ARG A 5 -69.99 -19.06 -6.25
N LYS A 6 -69.41 -20.15 -6.76
CA LYS A 6 -68.02 -20.53 -6.44
C LYS A 6 -67.00 -19.57 -7.06
N GLN A 7 -67.22 -19.12 -8.29
CA GLN A 7 -66.33 -18.14 -8.94
C GLN A 7 -66.38 -16.75 -8.28
N LEU A 8 -67.56 -16.30 -7.81
CA LEU A 8 -67.68 -15.03 -7.10
C LEU A 8 -66.94 -15.04 -5.74
N GLY A 9 -66.95 -16.18 -5.04
CA GLY A 9 -66.21 -16.33 -3.78
C GLY A 9 -64.68 -16.30 -3.96
N VAL A 10 -64.16 -16.91 -5.04
CA VAL A 10 -62.72 -16.90 -5.36
C VAL A 10 -62.27 -15.50 -5.77
N LEU A 11 -63.07 -14.76 -6.52
CA LEU A 11 -62.77 -13.38 -6.91
C LEU A 11 -62.73 -12.43 -5.71
N LEU A 12 -63.64 -12.58 -4.74
CA LEU A 12 -63.64 -11.77 -3.51
C LEU A 12 -62.45 -12.09 -2.59
N LEU A 13 -62.03 -13.35 -2.50
CA LEU A 13 -60.83 -13.75 -1.75
C LEU A 13 -59.54 -13.21 -2.38
N LEU A 14 -59.41 -13.29 -3.71
CA LEU A 14 -58.23 -12.77 -4.42
C LEU A 14 -58.16 -11.24 -4.37
N ALA A 15 -59.31 -10.55 -4.47
CA ALA A 15 -59.38 -9.10 -4.31
C ALA A 15 -59.04 -8.64 -2.88
N GLY A 16 -59.47 -9.38 -1.85
CA GLY A 16 -59.12 -9.11 -0.46
C GLY A 16 -57.63 -9.28 -0.15
N LEU A 17 -56.99 -10.33 -0.69
CA LEU A 17 -55.55 -10.56 -0.53
C LEU A 17 -54.69 -9.50 -1.23
N ALA A 18 -55.14 -9.00 -2.39
CA ALA A 18 -54.46 -7.91 -3.10
C ALA A 18 -54.56 -6.56 -2.35
N PHE A 19 -55.67 -6.31 -1.65
CA PHE A 19 -55.85 -5.07 -0.86
C PHE A 19 -54.96 -5.03 0.39
N ILE A 20 -54.76 -6.18 1.05
CA ILE A 20 -53.85 -6.30 2.20
C ILE A 20 -52.39 -6.03 1.79
N ALA A 21 -51.97 -6.52 0.61
CA ALA A 21 -50.63 -6.27 0.07
C ALA A 21 -50.38 -4.80 -0.32
N LEU A 22 -51.43 -4.01 -0.57
CA LEU A 22 -51.31 -2.60 -0.93
C LEU A 22 -51.27 -1.67 0.30
N THR A 23 -51.83 -2.09 1.43
CA THR A 23 -51.76 -1.34 2.71
C THR A 23 -50.49 -1.66 3.50
N ILE A 24 -49.87 -2.83 3.27
CA ILE A 24 -48.57 -3.19 3.82
C ILE A 24 -47.52 -2.86 2.74
N GLY A 25 -47.31 -1.57 2.49
CA GLY A 25 -46.10 -1.15 1.80
C GLY A 25 -44.86 -1.67 2.54
N PRO A 26 -43.72 -1.89 1.87
CA PRO A 26 -42.49 -2.25 2.58
C PRO A 26 -42.26 -1.19 3.63
N ALA A 27 -42.22 -1.61 4.91
CA ALA A 27 -41.80 -0.74 5.99
C ALA A 27 -40.43 -0.19 5.59
N ARG A 28 -40.39 1.06 5.15
CA ARG A 28 -39.15 1.81 5.13
C ARG A 28 -38.74 1.84 6.59
N ALA A 29 -37.77 1.01 6.95
CA ALA A 29 -37.01 1.21 8.17
C ALA A 29 -36.46 2.63 8.05
N GLN A 30 -37.16 3.58 8.66
CA GLN A 30 -36.61 4.89 8.96
C GLN A 30 -35.48 4.56 9.92
N SER A 31 -34.26 4.50 9.39
CA SER A 31 -33.06 4.52 10.22
C SER A 31 -33.25 5.69 11.16
N ALA A 32 -33.47 5.37 12.44
CA ALA A 32 -33.32 6.34 13.50
C ALA A 32 -31.90 6.88 13.37
N PHE A 33 -31.81 8.09 12.86
CA PHE A 33 -30.59 8.82 12.59
C PHE A 33 -29.80 8.91 13.90
N ARG A 34 -28.75 8.09 14.06
CA ARG A 34 -27.67 8.42 14.99
C ARG A 34 -26.80 9.46 14.30
N SER A 35 -27.19 10.72 14.39
CA SER A 35 -26.41 11.84 13.84
C SER A 35 -25.38 12.42 14.77
N GLY A 36 -24.94 11.61 15.73
CA GLY A 36 -23.96 12.05 16.72
C GLY A 36 -22.55 11.49 16.49
N PHE A 37 -22.36 10.56 15.56
CA PHE A 37 -21.03 9.98 15.36
C PHE A 37 -20.25 10.78 14.32
N ASP A 38 -19.38 11.64 14.81
CA ASP A 38 -18.49 12.45 13.99
C ASP A 38 -17.11 11.78 13.90
N HIS A 39 -16.77 11.27 12.71
CA HIS A 39 -15.45 10.69 12.44
C HIS A 39 -14.29 11.69 12.63
N PHE A 40 -14.54 13.00 12.51
CA PHE A 40 -13.54 14.04 12.75
C PHE A 40 -13.13 14.15 14.23
N THR A 41 -13.92 13.59 15.15
CA THR A 41 -13.58 13.52 16.58
C THR A 41 -12.79 12.26 16.95
N THR A 42 -12.57 11.36 15.99
CA THR A 42 -11.84 10.12 16.21
C THR A 42 -10.34 10.31 15.90
N ALA A 43 -9.53 9.31 16.25
CA ALA A 43 -8.11 9.30 15.92
C ALA A 43 -7.82 9.05 14.41
N TRP A 44 -8.84 8.91 13.56
CA TRP A 44 -8.69 8.83 12.10
C TRP A 44 -9.83 9.59 11.41
N PRO A 45 -9.64 10.88 11.08
CA PRO A 45 -10.65 11.65 10.36
C PRO A 45 -10.82 11.10 8.95
N LEU A 46 -12.07 10.96 8.50
CA LEU A 46 -12.35 10.62 7.11
C LEU A 46 -12.19 11.88 6.25
N ASP A 47 -11.03 12.00 5.61
CA ASP A 47 -10.70 13.10 4.71
C ASP A 47 -10.33 12.63 3.30
N GLY A 48 -10.34 13.56 2.34
CA GLY A 48 -9.94 13.28 0.96
C GLY A 48 -10.67 12.08 0.34
N ALA A 49 -9.91 11.14 -0.22
CA ALA A 49 -10.46 9.96 -0.85
C ALA A 49 -11.18 9.01 0.14
N HIS A 50 -10.90 9.11 1.44
CA HIS A 50 -11.54 8.28 2.47
C HIS A 50 -12.95 8.77 2.87
N GLN A 51 -13.41 9.92 2.39
CA GLN A 51 -14.76 10.43 2.71
C GLN A 51 -15.89 9.61 2.08
N ASN A 52 -15.60 8.89 0.99
CA ASN A 52 -16.60 8.22 0.17
C ASN A 52 -16.53 6.68 0.28
N VAL A 53 -15.86 6.14 1.29
CA VAL A 53 -15.76 4.69 1.50
C VAL A 53 -16.94 4.19 2.33
N ASP A 54 -17.52 3.06 1.93
CA ASP A 54 -18.59 2.43 2.72
C ASP A 54 -18.06 1.96 4.09
N CYS A 55 -18.90 2.03 5.12
CA CYS A 55 -18.57 1.72 6.50
C CYS A 55 -17.93 0.33 6.67
N GLU A 56 -18.49 -0.66 6.00
CA GLU A 56 -18.10 -2.07 6.04
C GLU A 56 -16.72 -2.35 5.42
N ASN A 57 -16.21 -1.45 4.58
CA ASN A 57 -14.86 -1.60 4.03
C ASN A 57 -13.80 -1.47 5.13
N CYS A 58 -14.09 -0.70 6.19
CA CYS A 58 -13.20 -0.51 7.36
C CYS A 58 -13.67 -1.27 8.60
N HIS A 59 -14.99 -1.34 8.83
CA HIS A 59 -15.63 -2.00 9.96
C HIS A 59 -16.20 -3.35 9.52
N VAL A 60 -15.29 -4.27 9.23
CA VAL A 60 -15.61 -5.62 8.76
C VAL A 60 -16.51 -6.32 9.78
N GLU A 61 -17.62 -6.89 9.31
CA GLU A 61 -18.66 -7.53 10.16
C GLU A 61 -19.25 -6.59 11.24
N GLY A 62 -19.14 -5.28 11.05
CA GLY A 62 -19.59 -4.29 12.03
C GLY A 62 -18.66 -4.16 13.24
N ILE A 63 -17.43 -4.66 13.17
CA ILE A 63 -16.43 -4.54 14.23
C ILE A 63 -15.73 -3.18 14.11
N PHE A 64 -16.02 -2.28 15.05
CA PHE A 64 -15.46 -0.91 15.07
C PHE A 64 -14.14 -0.80 15.83
N LYS A 65 -13.94 -1.64 16.84
CA LYS A 65 -12.74 -1.58 17.68
C LYS A 65 -11.57 -2.24 16.95
N GLY A 66 -10.44 -1.55 16.89
CA GLY A 66 -9.21 -2.09 16.30
C GLY A 66 -9.11 -1.92 14.79
N THR A 67 -10.02 -1.16 14.16
CA THR A 67 -9.82 -0.70 12.78
C THR A 67 -8.45 -0.01 12.67
N PRO A 68 -7.56 -0.45 11.76
CA PRO A 68 -6.22 0.10 11.63
C PRO A 68 -6.25 1.60 11.34
N ARG A 69 -5.22 2.31 11.83
CA ARG A 69 -5.04 3.76 11.61
C ARG A 69 -3.71 4.08 10.94
N GLU A 70 -3.08 3.08 10.37
CA GLU A 70 -1.86 3.22 9.60
C GLU A 70 -2.21 2.87 8.16
N CYS A 71 -1.64 3.61 7.20
CA CYS A 71 -1.92 3.41 5.78
C CYS A 71 -1.75 1.94 5.37
N ALA A 72 -0.69 1.29 5.84
CA ALA A 72 -0.39 -0.10 5.57
C ALA A 72 -1.36 -1.10 6.23
N GLY A 73 -2.10 -0.71 7.27
CA GLY A 73 -3.11 -1.57 7.88
C GLY A 73 -4.28 -1.86 6.95
N CYS A 74 -4.58 -0.92 6.06
CA CYS A 74 -5.63 -1.05 5.05
C CYS A 74 -5.05 -1.35 3.66
N HIS A 75 -4.02 -0.61 3.22
CA HIS A 75 -3.43 -0.71 1.89
C HIS A 75 -2.36 -1.82 1.76
N ASN A 76 -2.61 -2.98 2.38
CA ASN A 76 -1.76 -4.16 2.29
C ASN A 76 -2.50 -5.33 1.62
N ARG A 77 -1.74 -6.27 1.07
CA ARG A 77 -2.33 -7.49 0.50
C ARG A 77 -2.73 -8.46 1.59
N GLY A 78 -3.91 -9.06 1.44
CA GLY A 78 -4.42 -10.06 2.37
C GLY A 78 -4.87 -9.48 3.72
N GLY A 79 -5.04 -8.16 3.81
CA GLY A 79 -5.69 -7.53 4.96
C GLY A 79 -7.20 -7.82 5.00
N LEU A 80 -7.79 -7.67 6.19
CA LEU A 80 -9.24 -7.79 6.39
C LEU A 80 -10.00 -6.62 5.75
N VAL A 81 -9.38 -5.45 5.72
CA VAL A 81 -9.92 -4.22 5.13
C VAL A 81 -9.77 -4.28 3.61
N LYS A 82 -10.88 -4.04 2.91
CA LYS A 82 -10.90 -4.01 1.44
C LYS A 82 -10.38 -2.65 0.95
N ALA A 83 -9.09 -2.58 0.63
CA ALA A 83 -8.49 -1.41 0.00
C ALA A 83 -7.52 -1.79 -1.11
N THR A 84 -7.19 -0.82 -1.97
CA THR A 84 -6.15 -1.00 -2.99
C THR A 84 -4.80 -1.20 -2.32
N ALA A 85 -4.23 -2.38 -2.44
CA ALA A 85 -2.93 -2.66 -1.86
C ALA A 85 -1.78 -1.96 -2.60
N ARG A 86 -0.66 -1.77 -1.90
CA ARG A 86 0.61 -1.33 -2.50
C ARG A 86 0.95 -2.14 -3.78
N PRO A 87 1.20 -1.48 -4.92
CA PRO A 87 1.54 -2.16 -6.17
C PRO A 87 2.81 -3.01 -6.06
N LEU A 88 2.89 -4.08 -6.87
CA LEU A 88 4.08 -4.96 -6.94
C LEU A 88 5.33 -4.21 -7.40
N ASN A 89 5.17 -3.23 -8.27
CA ASN A 89 6.23 -2.39 -8.82
C ASN A 89 6.49 -1.11 -8.00
N HIS A 90 5.97 -1.02 -6.78
CA HIS A 90 6.29 0.08 -5.88
C HIS A 90 7.76 0.00 -5.47
N ILE A 91 8.44 1.15 -5.38
CA ILE A 91 9.80 1.24 -4.84
C ILE A 91 9.88 0.60 -3.44
N ARG A 92 11.02 0.05 -3.04
CA ARG A 92 11.13 -0.45 -1.67
C ARG A 92 11.32 0.74 -0.72
N SER A 93 10.43 0.89 0.25
CA SER A 93 10.38 2.02 1.17
C SER A 93 9.97 1.58 2.58
N THR A 94 10.06 2.50 3.53
CA THR A 94 9.41 2.38 4.84
C THR A 94 7.88 2.32 4.67
N ALA A 95 7.18 2.04 5.77
CA ALA A 95 5.71 2.06 5.83
C ALA A 95 5.13 3.46 6.13
N GLN A 96 5.96 4.52 6.16
CA GLN A 96 5.52 5.90 6.36
C GLN A 96 5.01 6.47 5.03
N CYS A 97 3.78 6.10 4.67
CA CYS A 97 3.25 6.42 3.35
C CYS A 97 3.06 7.93 3.13
N GLN A 98 2.74 8.66 4.20
CA GLN A 98 2.52 10.11 4.16
C GLN A 98 3.77 10.93 3.80
N ASP A 99 4.96 10.35 3.90
CA ASP A 99 6.21 11.03 3.51
C ASP A 99 6.33 11.18 1.99
N CYS A 100 5.52 10.41 1.24
CA CYS A 100 5.51 10.37 -0.21
C CYS A 100 4.12 10.66 -0.80
N HIS A 101 3.06 10.16 -0.19
CA HIS A 101 1.70 10.17 -0.74
C HIS A 101 0.75 11.03 0.08
N SER A 102 -0.15 11.72 -0.60
CA SER A 102 -1.27 12.41 0.04
C SER A 102 -2.51 11.52 0.04
N PRO A 103 -3.28 11.43 1.16
CA PRO A 103 -4.55 10.70 1.20
C PRO A 103 -5.64 11.35 0.32
N THR A 104 -5.50 12.63 -0.03
CA THR A 104 -6.43 13.33 -0.94
C THR A 104 -6.16 13.04 -2.41
N SER A 105 -4.90 12.83 -2.78
CA SER A 105 -4.49 12.58 -4.17
C SER A 105 -3.32 11.59 -4.18
N TRP A 106 -3.63 10.32 -4.39
CA TRP A 106 -2.63 9.24 -4.42
C TRP A 106 -1.88 9.21 -5.76
N ALA A 107 -1.04 10.22 -5.99
CA ALA A 107 -0.31 10.42 -7.24
C ALA A 107 1.04 9.67 -7.25
N ALA A 108 1.56 9.48 -8.47
CA ALA A 108 2.90 8.94 -8.68
C ALA A 108 3.98 9.92 -8.19
N VAL A 109 4.88 9.41 -7.35
CA VAL A 109 5.97 10.18 -6.75
C VAL A 109 7.22 10.07 -7.63
N ARG A 110 7.84 11.22 -7.94
CA ARG A 110 9.02 11.29 -8.83
C ARG A 110 10.32 11.69 -8.13
N ARG A 111 10.21 12.15 -6.88
CA ARG A 111 11.34 12.52 -6.04
C ARG A 111 11.08 11.93 -4.67
N VAL A 112 12.13 11.41 -4.05
CA VAL A 112 12.03 10.69 -2.79
C VAL A 112 13.03 11.26 -1.80
N ASP A 113 12.66 11.21 -0.53
CA ASP A 113 13.61 11.33 0.56
C ASP A 113 14.35 10.00 0.71
N HIS A 114 15.68 10.04 0.66
CA HIS A 114 16.49 8.84 0.76
C HIS A 114 16.48 8.21 2.16
N THR A 115 15.97 8.90 3.17
CA THR A 115 15.71 8.32 4.50
C THR A 115 14.51 7.39 4.51
N GLN A 116 13.63 7.48 3.51
CA GLN A 116 12.39 6.70 3.42
C GLN A 116 12.44 5.56 2.40
N VAL A 117 13.46 5.51 1.56
CA VAL A 117 13.68 4.41 0.60
C VAL A 117 14.68 3.41 1.13
N LEU A 118 14.55 2.14 0.72
CA LEU A 118 15.35 1.04 1.23
C LEU A 118 16.05 0.30 0.09
N GLY A 119 17.31 -0.06 0.30
CA GLY A 119 18.11 -0.88 -0.63
C GLY A 119 19.44 -0.22 -0.99
N SER A 120 20.23 -0.92 -1.82
CA SER A 120 21.53 -0.42 -2.29
C SER A 120 21.37 0.64 -3.38
N CYS A 121 22.27 1.62 -3.40
CA CYS A 121 22.23 2.77 -4.32
C CYS A 121 22.03 2.34 -5.79
N ARG A 122 22.84 1.38 -6.25
CA ARG A 122 22.82 0.88 -7.63
C ARG A 122 21.50 0.20 -8.02
N ASN A 123 20.74 -0.34 -7.07
CA ASN A 123 19.49 -1.03 -7.40
C ASN A 123 18.44 -0.06 -7.95
N CYS A 124 18.48 1.21 -7.53
CA CYS A 124 17.61 2.26 -8.05
C CYS A 124 18.36 3.17 -9.05
N HIS A 125 19.60 3.55 -8.76
CA HIS A 125 20.45 4.38 -9.64
C HIS A 125 21.08 3.54 -10.76
N ASN A 126 20.22 2.95 -11.59
CA ASN A 126 20.57 2.03 -12.68
C ASN A 126 20.30 2.61 -14.08
N GLY A 127 19.86 3.87 -14.16
CA GLY A 127 19.48 4.53 -15.42
C GLY A 127 18.05 4.26 -15.88
N ILE A 128 17.31 3.38 -15.20
CA ILE A 128 15.91 3.05 -15.48
C ILE A 128 15.00 3.62 -14.38
N THR A 129 15.27 3.26 -13.12
CA THR A 129 14.45 3.69 -11.97
C THR A 129 14.84 5.08 -11.50
N ALA A 130 16.13 5.34 -11.40
CA ALA A 130 16.72 6.63 -11.10
C ALA A 130 18.00 6.81 -11.92
N THR A 131 18.42 8.06 -12.08
CA THR A 131 19.66 8.41 -12.78
C THR A 131 20.85 7.66 -12.19
N GLY A 132 21.60 6.96 -13.03
CA GLY A 132 22.81 6.23 -12.61
C GLY A 132 24.06 7.11 -12.56
N LYS A 133 25.23 6.47 -12.67
CA LYS A 133 26.51 7.15 -12.86
C LYS A 133 26.48 7.94 -14.19
N PRO A 134 26.80 9.25 -14.20
CA PRO A 134 26.86 10.01 -15.44
C PRO A 134 28.07 9.58 -16.30
N PRO A 135 28.12 9.94 -17.60
CA PRO A 135 29.17 9.51 -18.52
C PRO A 135 30.60 9.93 -18.12
N ASP A 136 30.73 11.01 -17.37
CA ASP A 136 31.98 11.59 -16.88
C ASP A 136 32.37 11.08 -15.47
N HIS A 137 31.63 10.12 -14.91
CA HIS A 137 31.93 9.54 -13.61
C HIS A 137 33.30 8.81 -13.65
N PRO A 138 34.22 9.08 -12.70
CA PRO A 138 35.51 8.40 -12.65
C PRO A 138 35.38 6.87 -12.55
N PRO A 139 36.37 6.09 -13.03
CA PRO A 139 36.38 4.65 -12.85
C PRO A 139 36.30 4.29 -11.36
N ALA A 140 35.22 3.63 -10.94
CA ALA A 140 34.96 3.28 -9.54
C ALA A 140 34.13 2.01 -9.42
N SER A 141 34.24 1.37 -8.25
CA SER A 141 33.44 0.19 -7.90
C SER A 141 31.93 0.50 -7.81
N ASN A 142 31.12 -0.52 -7.51
CA ASN A 142 29.66 -0.37 -7.31
C ASN A 142 29.27 -0.09 -5.85
N GLN A 143 30.24 0.14 -4.96
CA GLN A 143 30.02 0.57 -3.58
C GLN A 143 30.02 2.11 -3.54
N CYS A 144 28.84 2.70 -3.77
CA CYS A 144 28.67 4.14 -3.95
C CYS A 144 28.98 4.93 -2.67
N GLU A 145 28.66 4.34 -1.52
CA GLU A 145 28.80 4.87 -0.17
C GLU A 145 30.26 5.13 0.25
N LEU A 146 31.23 4.54 -0.46
CA LEU A 146 32.66 4.82 -0.21
C LEU A 146 33.03 6.26 -0.56
N CYS A 147 32.30 6.89 -1.49
CA CYS A 147 32.57 8.24 -1.96
C CYS A 147 31.36 9.18 -1.80
N HIS A 148 30.14 8.67 -1.86
CA HIS A 148 28.91 9.46 -1.81
C HIS A 148 28.17 9.28 -0.48
N ARG A 149 27.59 10.37 0.03
CA ARG A 149 26.64 10.32 1.13
C ARG A 149 25.22 10.52 0.61
N THR A 150 24.28 9.89 1.29
CA THR A 150 22.87 9.74 0.89
C THR A 150 22.14 11.05 0.55
N ASN A 151 22.47 12.16 1.20
CA ASN A 151 21.82 13.47 1.04
C ASN A 151 22.77 14.56 0.53
N THR A 152 24.05 14.24 0.40
CA THR A 152 25.09 15.16 0.00
C THR A 152 25.90 14.42 -1.05
N TRP A 153 25.55 14.63 -2.31
CA TRP A 153 26.36 14.27 -3.47
C TRP A 153 27.64 15.13 -3.57
N VAL A 154 28.09 15.62 -2.43
CA VAL A 154 29.30 16.41 -2.27
C VAL A 154 30.39 15.40 -1.99
N ILE A 155 31.31 15.31 -2.93
CA ILE A 155 32.54 14.55 -2.76
C ILE A 155 33.29 15.26 -1.64
N THR A 156 33.38 14.69 -0.43
CA THR A 156 34.48 15.06 0.45
C THR A 156 35.72 14.68 -0.33
N ALA A 157 36.38 15.70 -0.87
CA ALA A 157 37.49 15.60 -1.78
C ALA A 157 38.49 14.54 -1.31
N PHE A 158 39.17 13.93 -2.28
CA PHE A 158 40.35 13.07 -2.20
C PHE A 158 41.45 13.60 -1.25
N LEU A 159 41.17 13.73 0.04
CA LEU A 159 42.11 14.12 1.07
C LEU A 159 41.97 13.11 2.20
N ALA A 160 42.96 12.22 2.21
CA ALA A 160 43.43 11.33 3.27
C ALA A 160 42.96 9.86 3.22
N PRO A 161 43.89 8.90 3.44
CA PRO A 161 43.62 7.47 3.45
C PRO A 161 42.82 7.12 4.71
N ALA A 162 41.59 6.64 4.52
CA ALA A 162 40.90 5.90 5.55
C ALA A 162 41.40 4.44 5.52
N SER A 163 42.37 4.14 6.38
CA SER A 163 42.55 2.80 6.95
C SER A 163 42.97 2.98 8.41
N PRO A 164 42.65 2.03 9.33
CA PRO A 164 42.03 0.74 9.09
C PRO A 164 40.75 0.53 9.93
N ALA A 165 39.72 -0.07 9.33
CA ALA A 165 38.79 -0.91 10.07
C ALA A 165 39.06 -2.36 9.62
N THR A 166 39.88 -3.01 10.44
CA THR A 166 39.94 -4.43 10.76
C THR A 166 39.09 -5.43 9.96
N GLU A 167 39.81 -6.51 9.59
CA GLU A 167 39.34 -7.86 9.25
C GLU A 167 39.07 -8.17 7.77
N GLN A 168 40.16 -8.23 7.00
CA GLN A 168 40.23 -9.12 5.84
C GLN A 168 40.26 -10.58 6.34
N VAL A 169 39.16 -11.30 6.14
CA VAL A 169 39.21 -12.75 6.02
C VAL A 169 40.14 -13.08 4.85
N ALA A 170 41.28 -13.67 5.17
CA ALA A 170 42.22 -14.21 4.20
C ALA A 170 41.52 -15.28 3.34
N LEU A 171 41.29 -14.97 2.06
CA LEU A 171 41.07 -15.98 1.04
C LEU A 171 42.44 -16.43 0.54
N SER A 172 42.88 -17.57 1.06
CA SER A 172 44.02 -18.35 0.59
C SER A 172 43.91 -18.58 -0.92
N ALA A 173 44.82 -18.00 -1.70
CA ALA A 173 45.02 -18.40 -3.09
C ALA A 173 45.58 -19.83 -3.14
N PRO A 174 45.15 -20.69 -4.08
CA PRO A 174 45.79 -21.99 -4.28
C PRO A 174 47.18 -21.82 -4.93
N PRO A 175 48.19 -22.63 -4.57
CA PRO A 175 49.51 -22.54 -5.16
C PRO A 175 49.50 -22.99 -6.63
N ARG A 176 50.17 -22.18 -7.44
CA ARG A 176 50.52 -22.41 -8.84
C ARG A 176 51.47 -23.61 -8.92
N SER A 177 51.05 -24.70 -9.57
CA SER A 177 51.91 -25.83 -9.91
C SER A 177 52.77 -25.48 -11.13
N THR A 178 54.09 -25.49 -10.95
CA THR A 178 55.08 -25.50 -12.03
C THR A 178 55.51 -26.94 -12.34
N ASN A 179 55.18 -27.39 -13.56
CA ASN A 179 55.97 -28.22 -14.50
C ASN A 179 56.86 -29.37 -13.97
N SER A 180 56.66 -30.59 -14.50
CA SER A 180 57.73 -31.40 -15.13
C SER A 180 57.22 -32.75 -15.70
N ARG A 181 57.44 -32.94 -17.01
CA ARG A 181 57.72 -34.20 -17.75
C ARG A 181 56.69 -35.35 -17.77
N ASN A 182 56.20 -35.66 -18.98
CA ASN A 182 56.50 -36.93 -19.68
C ASN A 182 56.00 -36.91 -21.14
N HIS A 183 56.93 -37.25 -22.03
CA HIS A 183 56.85 -37.49 -23.49
C HIS A 183 56.65 -36.29 -24.42
#